data_AF-A0AAU9LVK6-F1
#
_entry.id   AF-A0AAU9LVK6-F1
#
_cell.length_a   1.000
_cell.length_b   1.000
_cell.length_c   1.000
_cell.angle_alpha   90.00
_cell.angle_beta   90.00
_cell.angle_gamma   90.00
#
_symmetry.space_group_name_H-M   'P 1'
#
loop_
_entity.id
_entity.type
_entity.pdbx_description
1 polymer ?
#
loop_
_entity_poly.entity_id
_entity_poly.type
_entity_poly.pdbx_seq_one_letter_code
_entity_poly.pdbx_strand_id
1 'polypeptide(L)'
;MKVLKETGTHMGQRISEPKVKLITLTKEEEFLITGSDEIWDVFRNQNAVDFVRRRLQEHNDVKWCCKEMIEEAIKRGAMDNLAVVVVCFQAKPLPYVVVQRGRVMRSISAKGLLNLKFHLEG
;
A
#
# COMPACT_ATOMS: atom_id res chain seq x y z
N MET A 1 9.49 -2.61 6.16
CA MET A 1 8.88 -1.32 5.75
C MET A 1 8.85 -0.39 6.96
N LYS A 2 9.55 0.75 6.94
CA LYS A 2 9.42 1.77 8.00
C LYS A 2 8.25 2.69 7.62
N VAL A 3 7.11 2.47 8.25
CA VAL A 3 5.93 3.34 8.12
C VAL A 3 6.16 4.59 8.97
N LEU A 4 5.97 5.76 8.37
CA LEU A 4 5.93 7.05 9.08
C LEU A 4 4.59 7.72 8.74
N LYS A 5 3.58 7.54 9.58
CA LYS A 5 2.36 8.35 9.59
C LYS A 5 2.03 8.62 11.06
N GLU A 6 2.27 9.84 11.54
CA GLU A 6 1.87 10.27 12.89
C GLU A 6 0.81 11.36 12.74
N THR A 7 -0.33 11.13 13.39
CA THR A 7 -1.46 12.07 13.50
C THR A 7 -1.11 13.14 14.53
N GLY A 8 -0.82 14.35 14.06
CA GLY A 8 -0.63 15.52 14.92
C GLY A 8 -1.95 16.23 15.19
N THR A 9 -2.45 16.14 16.42
CA THR A 9 -3.33 17.19 16.99
C THR A 9 -2.42 18.19 17.69
N HIS A 10 -2.30 19.43 17.19
CA HIS A 10 -2.15 20.66 17.98
C HIS A 10 -1.88 21.87 17.07
N MET A 11 -2.60 22.96 17.34
CA MET A 11 -2.55 24.27 16.69
C MET A 11 -1.16 24.92 16.82
N GLY A 12 -0.26 24.68 15.87
CA GLY A 12 1.08 25.26 15.82
C GLY A 12 1.35 25.99 14.50
N GLN A 13 2.03 27.13 14.58
CA GLN A 13 2.58 27.85 13.42
C GLN A 13 3.28 26.88 12.46
N ARG A 14 3.09 27.08 11.15
CA ARG A 14 3.75 26.29 10.11
C ARG A 14 5.27 26.40 10.31
N ILE A 15 5.91 25.29 10.63
CA ILE A 15 7.37 25.17 10.71
C ILE A 15 7.86 24.77 9.32
N SER A 16 8.91 25.43 8.81
CA SER A 16 9.51 25.14 7.49
C SER A 16 10.70 24.18 7.55
N GLU A 17 11.10 23.75 8.75
CA GLU A 17 12.18 22.79 8.95
C GLU A 17 11.69 21.36 8.66
N PRO A 18 12.26 20.66 7.67
CA PRO A 18 11.82 19.32 7.31
C PRO A 18 12.39 18.27 8.28
N LYS A 19 11.63 17.20 8.52
CA LYS A 19 12.13 16.03 9.23
C LYS A 19 13.01 15.19 8.30
N VAL A 20 14.32 15.18 8.54
CA VAL A 20 15.28 14.41 7.74
C VAL A 20 15.56 13.06 8.40
N LYS A 21 15.60 12.00 7.59
CA LYS A 21 16.00 10.66 8.03
C LYS A 21 16.92 10.03 7.01
N LEU A 22 18.12 9.64 7.45
CA LEU A 22 19.08 8.90 6.64
C LEU A 22 18.88 7.39 6.85
N ILE A 23 18.85 6.65 5.75
CA ILE A 23 18.71 5.19 5.75
C ILE A 23 19.75 4.64 4.77
N THR A 24 20.62 3.78 5.24
CA THR A 24 21.57 3.04 4.38
C THR A 24 20.82 1.90 3.70
N LEU A 25 20.85 1.88 2.36
CA LEU A 25 20.25 0.80 1.59
C LEU A 25 21.10 -0.46 1.71
N THR A 26 20.44 -1.59 1.97
CA THR A 26 21.01 -2.92 1.91
C THR A 26 20.40 -3.70 0.74
N LYS A 27 20.76 -4.98 0.60
CA LYS A 27 20.16 -5.85 -0.43
C LYS A 27 18.72 -6.25 -0.12
N GLU A 28 18.24 -5.99 1.10
CA GLU A 28 16.88 -6.33 1.56
C GLU A 28 15.86 -5.28 1.14
N GLU A 29 16.27 -4.03 0.92
CA GLU A 29 15.40 -2.98 0.40
C GLU A 29 15.20 -3.17 -1.12
N GLU A 30 13.96 -3.46 -1.50
CA GLU A 30 13.58 -3.70 -2.89
C GLU A 30 13.23 -2.41 -3.64
N PHE A 31 12.39 -1.57 -3.02
CA PHE A 31 11.87 -0.34 -3.62
C PHE A 31 11.39 0.66 -2.55
N LEU A 32 11.23 1.93 -2.97
CA LEU A 32 10.60 3.01 -2.22
C LEU A 32 9.34 3.47 -2.94
N ILE A 33 8.25 3.67 -2.18
CA ILE A 33 7.02 4.32 -2.65
C ILE A 33 6.91 5.65 -1.91
N THR A 34 6.73 6.74 -2.64
CA THR A 34 6.30 8.04 -2.11
C THR A 34 5.12 8.55 -2.93
N GLY A 35 4.27 9.37 -2.33
CA GLY A 35 3.07 9.88 -2.99
C GLY A 35 2.37 10.92 -2.16
N SER A 36 1.39 11.59 -2.77
CA SER A 36 0.53 12.58 -2.10
C SER A 36 -0.40 11.92 -1.08
N ASP A 37 -1.01 12.73 -0.22
CA ASP A 37 -1.84 12.24 0.89
C ASP A 37 -3.03 11.40 0.41
N GLU A 38 -3.60 11.73 -0.75
CA GLU A 38 -4.72 11.06 -1.38
C GLU A 38 -4.41 9.60 -1.74
N ILE A 39 -3.13 9.28 -2.03
CA ILE A 39 -2.69 7.89 -2.19
C ILE A 39 -2.79 7.16 -0.86
N TRP A 40 -2.27 7.78 0.20
CA TRP A 40 -2.17 7.17 1.54
C TRP A 40 -3.47 7.20 2.33
N ASP A 41 -4.49 7.89 1.81
CA ASP A 41 -5.85 7.87 2.36
C ASP A 41 -6.63 6.65 1.86
N VAL A 42 -6.32 6.16 0.65
CA VAL A 42 -6.97 4.96 0.05
C VAL A 42 -6.08 3.71 0.05
N PHE A 43 -4.78 3.85 0.36
CA PHE A 43 -3.86 2.74 0.57
C PHE A 43 -3.33 2.69 2.00
N ARG A 44 -3.50 1.52 2.64
CA ARG A 44 -2.67 1.16 3.81
C ARG A 44 -1.25 0.86 3.34
N ASN A 45 -0.27 1.15 4.20
CA ASN A 45 1.15 0.96 3.91
C ASN A 45 1.48 -0.43 3.34
N GLN A 46 1.07 -1.50 4.04
CA GLN A 46 1.34 -2.87 3.58
C GLN A 46 0.59 -3.18 2.27
N ASN A 47 -0.64 -2.70 2.12
CA ASN A 47 -1.41 -2.89 0.89
C ASN A 47 -0.73 -2.24 -0.32
N ALA A 48 -0.10 -1.07 -0.15
CA ALA A 48 0.67 -0.42 -1.22
C ALA A 48 1.91 -1.24 -1.60
N VAL A 49 2.65 -1.76 -0.62
CA VAL A 49 3.81 -2.63 -0.85
C VAL A 49 3.41 -3.91 -1.57
N ASP A 50 2.34 -4.57 -1.13
CA ASP A 50 1.86 -5.80 -1.74
C ASP A 50 1.35 -5.56 -3.17
N PHE A 51 0.70 -4.42 -3.40
CA PHE A 51 0.26 -4.01 -4.72
C PHE A 51 1.45 -3.82 -5.67
N VAL A 52 2.40 -2.95 -5.30
CA VAL A 52 3.57 -2.64 -6.14
C VAL A 52 4.42 -3.88 -6.39
N ARG A 53 4.69 -4.69 -5.35
CA ARG A 53 5.47 -5.92 -5.50
C ARG A 53 4.82 -6.88 -6.49
N ARG A 54 3.50 -7.10 -6.39
CA ARG A 54 2.76 -7.99 -7.30
C ARG A 54 2.81 -7.48 -8.75
N ARG A 55 2.59 -6.20 -8.98
CA ARG A 55 2.63 -5.61 -10.34
C ARG A 55 4.01 -5.69 -10.96
N LEU A 56 5.05 -5.34 -10.19
CA LEU A 56 6.43 -5.47 -10.65
C LEU A 56 6.82 -6.93 -10.92
N GLN A 57 6.30 -7.90 -10.17
CA GLN A 57 6.49 -9.33 -10.48
C GLN A 57 5.75 -9.78 -11.74
N GLU A 58 4.63 -9.16 -12.09
CA GLU A 58 3.82 -9.49 -13.27
C GLU A 58 4.46 -8.99 -14.58
N HIS A 59 4.95 -7.75 -14.61
CA HIS A 59 5.42 -7.12 -15.85
C HIS A 59 6.76 -6.39 -15.77
N ASN A 60 7.33 -6.22 -14.57
CA ASN A 60 8.61 -5.55 -14.33
C ASN A 60 8.76 -4.15 -14.98
N ASP A 61 7.64 -3.42 -15.12
CA ASP A 61 7.59 -2.05 -15.66
C ASP A 61 7.13 -1.08 -14.57
N VAL A 62 8.05 -0.29 -14.04
CA VAL A 62 7.77 0.65 -12.95
C VAL A 62 6.79 1.73 -13.38
N LYS A 63 6.87 2.22 -14.63
CA LYS A 63 5.97 3.27 -15.12
C LYS A 63 4.54 2.75 -15.20
N TRP A 64 4.38 1.54 -15.71
CA TRP A 64 3.07 0.92 -15.78
C TRP A 64 2.51 0.62 -14.39
N CYS A 65 3.34 0.14 -13.47
CA CYS A 65 2.95 -0.10 -12.07
C CYS A 65 2.45 1.19 -11.39
N CYS A 66 3.11 2.34 -11.61
CA CYS A 66 2.65 3.63 -11.11
C CYS A 66 1.27 3.99 -11.65
N LYS A 67 1.06 3.81 -12.98
CA LYS A 67 -0.24 4.07 -13.61
C LYS A 67 -1.35 3.20 -12.99
N GLU A 68 -1.10 1.91 -12.81
CA GLU A 68 -2.07 1.02 -12.18
C GLU A 68 -2.36 1.40 -10.72
N MET A 69 -1.36 1.89 -9.98
CA MET A 69 -1.55 2.35 -8.60
C MET A 69 -2.45 3.60 -8.53
N ILE A 70 -2.29 4.53 -9.48
CA ILE A 70 -3.16 5.71 -9.63
C ILE A 70 -4.58 5.28 -9.99
N GLU A 71 -4.76 4.41 -10.97
CA GLU A 71 -6.08 3.90 -11.37
C GLU A 71 -6.79 3.18 -10.21
N GLU A 72 -6.05 2.42 -9.41
CA GLU A 72 -6.58 1.77 -8.22
C GLU A 72 -6.96 2.78 -7.12
N ALA A 73 -6.20 3.87 -6.95
CA ALA A 73 -6.56 4.94 -6.02
C ALA A 73 -7.88 5.62 -6.42
N ILE A 74 -8.05 5.92 -7.71
CA ILE A 74 -9.29 6.49 -8.26
C ILE A 74 -10.47 5.54 -8.01
N LYS A 75 -10.31 4.24 -8.27
CA LYS A 75 -11.36 3.23 -8.01
C LYS A 75 -11.76 3.15 -6.54
N ARG A 76 -10.85 3.47 -5.62
CA ARG A 76 -11.10 3.50 -4.18
C ARG A 76 -11.68 4.83 -3.69
N GLY A 77 -11.95 5.77 -4.58
CA GLY A 77 -12.59 7.03 -4.26
C GLY A 77 -11.63 8.16 -3.91
N ALA A 78 -10.40 8.14 -4.43
CA ALA A 78 -9.56 9.35 -4.41
C ALA A 78 -10.19 10.44 -5.29
N MET A 79 -10.30 11.66 -4.76
CA MET A 79 -11.09 12.75 -5.34
C MET A 79 -10.26 13.96 -5.80
N ASP A 80 -8.96 14.00 -5.49
CA ASP A 80 -8.06 15.13 -5.80
C ASP A 80 -6.83 14.64 -6.59
N ASN A 81 -5.87 15.53 -6.80
CA ASN A 81 -4.65 15.32 -7.55
C ASN A 81 -3.81 14.19 -6.95
N LEU A 82 -3.60 13.14 -7.75
CA LEU A 82 -2.82 11.99 -7.33
C LEU A 82 -1.40 12.07 -7.88
N ALA A 83 -0.41 11.95 -6.99
CA ALA A 83 0.99 11.81 -7.36
C ALA A 83 1.61 10.58 -6.68
N VAL A 84 2.32 9.76 -7.43
CA VAL A 84 3.08 8.62 -6.91
C VAL A 84 4.43 8.51 -7.60
N VAL A 85 5.46 8.20 -6.83
CA VAL A 85 6.81 7.89 -7.32
C VAL A 85 7.23 6.56 -6.71
N VAL A 86 7.62 5.62 -7.58
CA VAL A 86 8.20 4.34 -7.20
C VAL A 86 9.64 4.28 -7.68
N VAL A 87 10.56 4.00 -6.76
CA VAL A 87 12.00 3.86 -7.04
C VAL A 87 12.40 2.42 -6.75
N CYS A 88 12.81 1.66 -7.76
CA CYS A 88 13.36 0.32 -7.56
C CYS A 88 14.88 0.42 -7.36
N PHE A 89 15.40 -0.21 -6.31
CA PHE A 89 16.83 -0.16 -5.98
C PHE A 89 17.66 -1.20 -6.74
N GLN A 90 16.99 -2.21 -7.31
CA GLN A 90 17.60 -3.27 -8.09
C GLN A 90 17.03 -3.26 -9.51
N ALA A 91 17.89 -3.46 -10.51
CA ALA A 91 17.47 -3.58 -11.91
C ALA A 91 16.83 -4.94 -12.25
N LYS A 92 17.01 -5.92 -11.36
CA LYS A 92 16.49 -7.28 -11.53
C LYS A 92 15.01 -7.30 -11.14
N PRO A 93 14.17 -8.10 -11.83
CA PRO A 93 12.81 -8.35 -11.38
C PRO A 93 12.80 -8.85 -9.93
N LEU A 94 11.80 -8.41 -9.17
CA LEU A 94 11.65 -8.85 -7.78
C LEU A 94 11.42 -10.36 -7.75
N PRO A 95 12.11 -11.11 -6.86
CA PRO A 95 11.89 -12.53 -6.74
C PRO A 95 10.43 -12.80 -6.42
N TYR A 96 9.85 -13.86 -7.01
CA TYR A 96 8.49 -14.27 -6.70
C TYR A 96 8.44 -14.83 -5.28
N VAL A 97 8.17 -13.95 -4.31
CA VAL A 97 7.93 -14.37 -2.94
C VAL A 97 6.57 -15.05 -2.92
N VAL A 98 6.55 -16.37 -2.74
CA VAL A 98 5.33 -17.11 -2.42
C VAL A 98 4.83 -16.54 -1.09
N VAL A 99 3.88 -15.60 -1.17
CA VAL A 99 3.12 -15.20 0.01
C VAL A 99 2.39 -16.47 0.42
N GLN A 100 2.90 -17.14 1.45
CA GLN A 100 2.17 -18.11 2.24
C GLN A 100 1.02 -17.31 2.86
N ARG A 101 -0.03 -17.06 2.08
CA ARG A 101 -1.33 -16.68 2.62
C ARG A 101 -1.68 -17.88 3.47
N GLY A 102 -1.38 -17.79 4.77
CA GLY A 102 -1.90 -18.74 5.73
C GLY A 102 -3.37 -18.85 5.40
N ARG A 103 -3.77 -20.01 4.85
CA ARG A 103 -5.17 -20.27 4.55
C ARG A 103 -5.82 -20.25 5.92
N VAL A 104 -6.31 -19.10 6.35
CA VAL A 104 -7.32 -19.08 7.40
C VAL A 104 -8.49 -19.77 6.73
N MET A 105 -8.60 -21.08 6.93
CA MET A 105 -9.79 -21.82 6.62
C MET A 105 -10.88 -21.20 7.50
N ARG A 106 -11.57 -20.20 6.95
CA ARG A 106 -12.74 -19.60 7.58
C ARG A 106 -13.86 -20.62 7.46
N SER A 107 -13.82 -21.66 8.30
CA SER A 107 -14.93 -22.57 8.47
C SER A 107 -16.00 -21.83 9.28
N ILE A 108 -16.92 -21.19 8.57
CA ILE A 108 -18.14 -20.69 9.20
C ILE A 108 -19.06 -21.90 9.34
N SER A 109 -19.53 -22.18 10.56
CA SER A 109 -20.53 -23.23 10.76
C SER A 109 -21.82 -22.87 10.02
N ALA A 110 -22.63 -23.86 9.65
CA ALA A 110 -23.93 -23.60 9.01
C ALA A 110 -24.79 -22.61 9.83
N LYS A 111 -24.69 -22.67 11.16
CA LYS A 111 -25.34 -21.72 12.08
C LYS A 111 -24.76 -20.31 11.99
N GLY A 112 -23.43 -20.18 11.94
CA GLY A 112 -22.76 -18.88 11.80
C GLY A 112 -23.09 -18.19 10.48
N LEU A 113 -23.26 -18.96 9.40
CA LEU A 113 -23.59 -18.43 8.07
C LEU A 113 -25.04 -17.92 8.02
N LEU A 114 -25.97 -18.62 8.67
CA LEU A 114 -27.37 -18.18 8.79
C LEU A 114 -27.51 -16.90 9.61
N ASN A 115 -26.74 -16.76 10.70
CA ASN A 115 -26.77 -15.55 11.53
C ASN A 115 -26.27 -14.31 10.77
N LEU A 116 -25.26 -14.46 9.90
CA LEU A 116 -24.77 -13.38 9.04
C LEU A 116 -25.79 -13.01 7.98
N LYS A 117 -26.45 -14.00 7.36
CA LYS A 117 -27.49 -13.77 6.36
C LYS A 117 -28.67 -12.98 6.94
N PHE A 118 -29.10 -13.34 8.15
CA PHE A 118 -30.18 -12.64 8.86
C PHE A 118 -29.85 -11.17 9.18
N HIS A 119 -28.57 -10.85 9.42
CA HIS A 119 -28.14 -9.48 9.72
C HIS A 119 -27.93 -8.59 8.49
N LEU A 120 -27.77 -9.19 7.30
CA LEU A 120 -27.56 -8.45 6.05
C LEU A 120 -28.85 -8.26 5.24
N GLU A 121 -29.88 -9.07 5.51
CA GLU A 121 -31.20 -9.00 4.90
C GLU A 121 -32.25 -8.32 5.81
N GLY A 122 -31.80 -7.64 6.88
CA GLY A 122 -32.62 -6.86 7.81
C GLY A 122 -32.41 -5.36 7.66
#